data_AF-A0A8T3KRU8-F1
#
_entry.id   AF-A0A8T3KRU8-F1
#
_cell.length_a   1.000
_cell.length_b   1.000
_cell.length_c   1.000
_cell.angle_alpha   90.00
_cell.angle_beta   90.00
_cell.angle_gamma   90.00
#
_symmetry.space_group_name_H-M   'P 1'
#
loop_
_entity.id
_entity.type
_entity.pdbx_description
1 polymer ?
#
loop_
_entity_poly.entity_id
_entity_poly.type
_entity_poly.pdbx_seq_one_letter_code
_entity_poly.pdbx_strand_id
1 'polypeptide(L)'
;MRKVPEQLVAKQETQRQKTTNLVLRAIHDLKNEGYSIKIKDLMETTGLSRSVFAKPHIRKLLNDNGIGYAKAEPSVPVPPVSRKQSQIANLKEKLAKKDEYIKKLVEENSALKQECELLRGRLFLLMQRHSME
;
A
#
# COMPACT_ATOMS: atom_id res chain seq x y z
N MET A 1 6.06 42.35 8.27
CA MET A 1 5.98 40.88 8.08
C MET A 1 6.60 40.54 6.72
N ARG A 2 7.54 39.58 6.66
CA ARG A 2 8.15 39.16 5.39
C ARG A 2 7.11 38.38 4.58
N LYS A 3 6.70 38.90 3.42
CA LYS A 3 5.78 38.21 2.50
C LYS A 3 6.49 36.96 2.00
N VAL A 4 5.97 35.79 2.37
CA VAL A 4 6.44 34.51 1.83
C VAL A 4 6.02 34.46 0.36
N PRO A 5 6.93 34.15 -0.58
CA PRO A 5 6.59 34.01 -2.00
C PRO A 5 5.43 33.02 -2.22
N GLU A 6 4.43 33.41 -3.01
CA GLU A 6 3.24 32.58 -3.29
C GLU A 6 3.62 31.20 -3.85
N GLN A 7 4.68 31.13 -4.65
CA GLN A 7 5.20 29.87 -5.20
C GLN A 7 5.68 28.90 -4.10
N LEU A 8 6.24 29.42 -3.00
CA LEU A 8 6.66 28.58 -1.87
C LEU A 8 5.45 28.10 -1.06
N VAL A 9 4.43 28.94 -0.90
CA VAL A 9 3.18 28.57 -0.24
C VAL A 9 2.47 27.44 -1.01
N ALA A 10 2.37 27.57 -2.33
CA ALA A 10 1.76 26.55 -3.20
C ALA A 10 2.50 25.21 -3.10
N LYS A 11 3.84 25.21 -3.20
CA LYS A 11 4.65 23.98 -3.08
C LYS A 11 4.47 23.30 -1.72
N GLN A 12 4.44 24.08 -0.63
CA GLN A 12 4.22 23.55 0.71
C GLN A 12 2.83 22.93 0.85
N GLU A 13 1.81 23.54 0.24
CA GLU A 13 0.44 23.03 0.29
C GLU A 13 0.28 21.73 -0.51
N THR A 14 0.86 21.64 -1.70
CA THR A 14 0.88 20.38 -2.47
C THR A 14 1.54 19.25 -1.68
N GLN A 15 2.65 19.54 -1.00
CA GLN A 15 3.34 18.54 -0.18
C GLN A 15 2.52 18.11 1.04
N ARG A 16 1.79 19.04 1.67
CA ARG A 16 0.85 18.73 2.74
C ARG A 16 -0.26 17.82 2.24
N GLN A 17 -0.93 18.18 1.14
CA GLN A 17 -2.01 17.39 0.55
C GLN A 17 -1.55 15.97 0.17
N LYS A 18 -0.35 15.82 -0.42
CA LYS A 18 0.22 14.50 -0.73
C LYS A 18 0.36 13.63 0.51
N THR A 19 0.85 14.22 1.61
CA THR A 19 1.01 13.50 2.89
C THR A 19 -0.34 13.14 3.50
N THR A 20 -1.29 14.10 3.50
CA THR A 20 -2.67 13.93 3.97
C THR A 20 -3.36 12.79 3.24
N ASN A 21 -3.29 12.76 1.91
CA ASN A 21 -3.92 11.74 1.07
C ASN A 21 -3.32 10.35 1.31
N LEU A 22 -1.99 10.27 1.51
CA LEU A 22 -1.31 9.02 1.83
C LEU A 22 -1.79 8.46 3.17
N VAL A 23 -1.89 9.31 4.20
CA VAL A 23 -2.39 8.91 5.52
C VAL A 23 -3.87 8.51 5.45
N LEU A 24 -4.72 9.24 4.72
CA LEU A 24 -6.12 8.89 4.52
C LEU A 24 -6.29 7.52 3.87
N ARG A 25 -5.51 7.23 2.83
CA ARG A 25 -5.55 5.94 2.16
C ARG A 25 -5.17 4.81 3.12
N ALA A 26 -4.09 4.99 3.89
CA ALA A 26 -3.67 4.00 4.88
C ALA A 26 -4.72 3.79 5.99
N ILE A 27 -5.40 4.85 6.44
CA ILE A 27 -6.51 4.75 7.39
C ILE A 27 -7.64 3.91 6.80
N HIS A 28 -8.03 4.18 5.56
CA HIS A 28 -9.10 3.45 4.88
C HIS A 28 -8.74 1.97 4.71
N ASP A 29 -7.51 1.68 4.27
CA ASP A 29 -7.02 0.32 4.07
C ASP A 29 -7.03 -0.46 5.41
N LEU A 30 -6.52 0.13 6.49
CA LEU A 30 -6.52 -0.51 7.81
C LEU A 30 -7.93 -0.67 8.41
N LYS A 31 -8.84 0.29 8.15
CA LYS A 31 -10.23 0.23 8.60
C LYS A 31 -11.00 -0.87 7.89
N ASN A 32 -10.81 -1.03 6.58
CA ASN A 32 -11.41 -2.10 5.79
C ASN A 32 -10.91 -3.47 6.18
N GLU A 33 -9.69 -3.53 6.72
CA GLU A 33 -9.13 -4.74 7.28
C GLU A 33 -9.60 -5.04 8.72
N GLY A 34 -10.42 -4.16 9.32
CA GLY A 34 -11.01 -4.35 10.64
C GLY A 34 -10.03 -4.10 11.81
N TYR A 35 -8.91 -3.44 11.57
CA TYR A 35 -7.91 -3.16 12.61
C TYR A 35 -8.33 -2.00 13.52
N SER A 36 -7.98 -2.10 14.80
CA SER A 36 -7.89 -0.93 15.68
C SER A 36 -6.63 -0.16 15.31
N ILE A 37 -6.81 0.93 14.56
CA ILE A 37 -5.71 1.66 13.93
C ILE A 37 -4.85 2.33 15.01
N LYS A 38 -3.60 1.88 15.16
CA LYS A 38 -2.58 2.56 15.95
C LYS A 38 -1.63 3.34 15.05
N ILE A 39 -0.94 4.31 15.65
CA ILE A 39 0.09 5.10 14.96
C ILE A 39 1.20 4.21 14.42
N LYS A 40 1.55 3.13 15.13
CA LYS A 40 2.57 2.18 14.67
C LYS A 40 2.17 1.53 13.34
N ASP A 41 0.92 1.10 13.23
CA ASP A 41 0.40 0.45 12.01
C ASP A 41 0.36 1.45 10.86
N LEU A 42 -0.05 2.70 11.12
CA LEU A 42 0.01 3.76 10.12
C LEU A 42 1.45 4.07 9.68
N MET A 43 2.43 4.02 10.58
CA MET A 43 3.84 4.19 10.22
C MET A 43 4.33 3.04 9.33
N GLU A 44 4.00 1.80 9.66
CA GLU A 44 4.38 0.61 8.88
C GLU A 44 3.75 0.63 7.48
N THR A 45 2.47 1.03 7.36
CA THR A 45 1.75 1.08 6.08
C THR A 45 2.16 2.27 5.21
N THR A 46 2.38 3.45 5.80
CA THR A 46 2.70 4.67 5.03
C THR A 46 4.19 4.89 4.81
N GLY A 47 5.06 4.24 5.59
CA GLY A 47 6.50 4.51 5.64
C GLY A 47 6.85 5.89 6.20
N LEU A 48 5.88 6.64 6.75
CA LEU A 48 6.11 7.97 7.31
C LEU A 48 6.72 7.89 8.71
N SER A 49 7.62 8.81 9.00
CA SER A 49 8.21 8.91 10.34
C SER A 49 7.18 9.34 11.38
N ARG A 50 7.39 8.94 12.63
CA ARG A 50 6.53 9.31 13.78
C ARG A 50 6.30 10.83 13.87
N SER A 51 7.32 11.63 13.54
CA SER A 51 7.28 13.09 13.57
C SER A 51 6.27 13.69 12.59
N VAL A 52 5.93 12.99 11.50
CA VAL A 52 4.91 13.45 10.53
C VAL A 52 3.51 13.40 11.17
N PHE A 53 3.23 12.37 11.97
CA PHE A 53 1.95 12.21 12.68
C PHE A 53 1.76 13.19 13.85
N ALA A 54 2.83 13.82 14.32
CA ALA A 54 2.76 14.89 15.31
C ALA A 54 2.36 16.24 14.69
N LYS A 55 2.37 16.39 13.36
CA LYS A 55 2.04 17.66 12.70
C LYS A 55 0.55 18.01 12.88
N PRO A 56 0.19 19.30 13.06
CA PRO A 56 -1.18 19.71 13.37
C PRO A 56 -2.23 19.24 12.37
N HIS A 57 -1.94 19.32 11.07
CA HIS A 57 -2.86 18.92 10.01
C HIS A 57 -3.11 17.40 9.98
N ILE A 58 -2.09 16.59 10.27
CA ILE A 58 -2.24 15.13 10.35
C ILE A 58 -2.93 14.73 11.67
N ARG A 59 -2.59 15.39 12.78
CA ARG A 59 -3.25 15.13 14.07
C ARG A 59 -4.74 15.44 14.04
N LYS A 60 -5.13 16.54 13.36
CA LYS A 60 -6.54 16.86 13.10
C LYS A 60 -7.20 15.75 12.29
N LEU A 61 -6.59 15.34 11.19
CA LEU A 61 -7.10 14.27 10.34
C LEU A 61 -7.28 12.94 11.08
N LEU A 62 -6.33 12.58 11.94
CA LEU A 62 -6.43 11.37 12.76
C LEU A 62 -7.60 11.46 13.75
N ASN A 63 -7.75 12.60 14.44
CA ASN A 63 -8.88 12.82 15.35
C ASN A 63 -10.23 12.77 14.61
N ASP A 64 -10.32 13.38 13.42
CA ASP A 64 -11.53 13.38 12.59
C ASP A 64 -11.93 11.94 12.18
N ASN A 65 -10.95 11.04 12.07
CA ASN A 65 -11.15 9.62 11.80
C ASN A 65 -11.29 8.76 13.06
N GLY A 66 -11.37 9.36 14.26
CA GLY A 66 -11.51 8.65 15.53
C GLY A 66 -10.22 7.98 16.02
N ILE A 67 -9.07 8.35 15.46
CA ILE A 67 -7.75 7.79 15.75
C ILE A 67 -7.00 8.77 16.65
N GLY A 68 -7.25 8.70 17.96
CA GLY A 68 -6.79 9.72 18.91
C GLY A 68 -5.63 9.28 19.83
N TYR A 69 -4.77 10.25 20.18
CA TYR A 69 -3.85 10.20 21.33
C TYR A 69 -4.55 10.52 22.67
N ALA A 70 -5.88 10.66 22.67
CA ALA A 70 -6.63 11.07 23.84
C ALA A 70 -6.77 9.91 24.83
N LYS A 71 -6.26 10.14 26.04
CA LYS A 71 -6.82 9.51 27.23
C LYS A 71 -8.27 9.96 27.33
N ALA A 72 -9.19 9.17 26.82
CA ALA A 72 -10.62 9.37 26.98
C ALA A 72 -11.26 7.98 27.15
N GLU A 73 -11.56 7.67 28.41
CA GLU A 73 -12.43 6.61 28.93
C GLU A 73 -12.15 5.15 28.49
N PRO A 74 -12.28 4.17 29.42
CA PRO A 74 -12.10 2.77 29.10
C PRO A 74 -13.27 2.32 28.22
N SER A 75 -13.09 2.35 26.90
CA SER A 75 -13.93 1.55 26.01
C SER A 75 -13.76 0.10 26.46
N VAL A 76 -14.81 -0.44 27.06
CA VAL A 76 -14.95 -1.82 27.58
C VAL A 76 -14.04 -2.78 26.81
N PRO A 77 -13.15 -3.53 27.48
CA PRO A 77 -12.32 -4.52 26.81
C PRO A 77 -13.22 -5.65 26.32
N VAL A 78 -13.66 -5.56 25.06
CA VAL A 78 -14.28 -6.70 24.38
C VAL A 78 -13.21 -7.80 24.34
N PRO A 79 -13.51 -9.01 24.87
CA PRO A 79 -12.50 -10.02 25.16
C PRO A 79 -11.64 -10.36 23.93
N PRO A 80 -10.30 -10.47 24.07
CA PRO A 80 -9.35 -10.51 22.96
C PRO A 80 -9.25 -11.85 22.22
N VAL A 81 -10.14 -12.81 22.50
CA VAL A 81 -9.94 -14.22 22.11
C VAL A 81 -10.57 -14.55 20.76
N SER A 82 -11.62 -13.84 20.33
CA SER A 82 -12.32 -14.10 19.04
C SER A 82 -11.76 -13.30 17.84
N ARG A 83 -11.27 -12.07 18.05
CA ARG A 83 -10.81 -11.21 16.94
C ARG A 83 -9.52 -11.69 16.29
N LYS A 84 -8.57 -12.23 17.06
CA LYS A 84 -7.30 -12.74 16.52
C LYS A 84 -7.51 -13.96 15.61
N GLN A 85 -8.48 -14.83 15.92
CA GLN A 85 -8.79 -15.98 15.07
C GLN A 85 -9.42 -15.55 13.74
N SER A 86 -10.39 -14.63 13.76
CA SER A 86 -10.97 -14.05 12.54
C SER A 86 -9.92 -13.34 11.69
N GLN A 87 -9.00 -12.61 12.33
CA GLN A 87 -7.90 -11.92 11.65
C GLN A 87 -6.90 -12.88 11.02
N ILE A 88 -6.50 -13.95 11.73
CA ILE A 88 -5.61 -14.98 11.19
C ILE A 88 -6.27 -15.70 10.02
N ALA A 89 -7.58 -15.98 10.09
CA ALA A 89 -8.32 -16.60 9.00
C ALA A 89 -8.33 -15.69 7.74
N ASN A 90 -8.64 -14.41 7.89
CA ASN A 90 -8.63 -13.44 6.79
C ASN A 90 -7.23 -13.28 6.16
N LEU A 91 -6.18 -13.25 6.99
CA LEU A 91 -4.79 -13.19 6.52
C LEU A 91 -4.40 -14.46 5.76
N LYS A 92 -4.79 -15.65 6.25
CA LYS A 92 -4.56 -16.92 5.55
C LYS A 92 -5.26 -16.98 4.20
N GLU A 93 -6.51 -16.52 4.12
CA GLU A 93 -7.27 -16.48 2.87
C GLU A 93 -6.62 -15.52 1.84
N LYS A 94 -6.22 -14.32 2.27
CA LYS A 94 -5.49 -13.38 1.41
C LYS A 94 -4.15 -13.95 0.94
N LEU A 95 -3.43 -14.64 1.82
CA LEU A 95 -2.15 -15.27 1.50
C LEU A 95 -2.35 -16.36 0.45
N ALA A 96 -3.35 -17.23 0.62
CA ALA A 96 -3.70 -18.25 -0.37
C ALA A 96 -4.05 -17.65 -1.75
N LYS A 97 -4.85 -16.57 -1.78
CA LYS A 97 -5.19 -15.86 -3.03
C LYS A 97 -3.95 -15.27 -3.71
N LYS A 98 -3.03 -14.69 -2.94
CA LYS A 98 -1.77 -14.15 -3.48
C LYS A 98 -0.86 -15.26 -4.00
N ASP A 99 -0.74 -16.37 -3.30
CA ASP A 99 0.06 -17.51 -3.74
C ASP A 99 -0.50 -18.12 -5.04
N GLU A 100 -1.82 -18.22 -5.16
CA GLU A 100 -2.46 -18.67 -6.41
C GLU A 100 -2.18 -17.71 -7.56
N TYR A 101 -2.27 -16.40 -7.31
CA TYR A 101 -1.95 -15.40 -8.33
C TYR A 101 -0.47 -15.44 -8.75
N ILE A 102 0.45 -15.64 -7.81
CA ILE A 102 1.88 -15.83 -8.10
C ILE A 102 2.08 -17.07 -8.98
N LYS A 103 1.43 -18.19 -8.67
CA LYS A 103 1.51 -19.40 -9.50
C LYS A 103 1.06 -19.15 -10.93
N LYS A 104 -0.11 -18.50 -11.12
CA LYS A 104 -0.61 -18.14 -12.45
C LYS A 104 0.36 -17.26 -13.22
N LEU A 105 0.91 -16.23 -12.57
CA LEU A 105 1.90 -15.35 -13.20
C LEU A 105 3.20 -16.09 -13.56
N VAL A 106 3.65 -17.03 -12.73
CA VAL A 106 4.84 -17.84 -13.02
C VAL A 106 4.60 -18.76 -14.21
N GLU A 107 3.44 -19.42 -14.27
CA GLU A 107 3.03 -20.26 -15.40
C GLU A 107 2.95 -19.46 -16.70
N GLU A 108 2.27 -18.30 -16.68
CA GLU A 108 2.15 -17.40 -17.82
C GLU A 108 3.51 -16.90 -18.29
N ASN A 109 4.38 -16.49 -17.35
CA ASN A 109 5.73 -16.03 -17.67
C ASN A 109 6.58 -17.15 -18.29
N SER A 110 6.43 -18.38 -17.80
CA SER A 110 7.09 -19.55 -18.38
C SER A 110 6.60 -19.84 -19.79
N ALA A 111 5.29 -19.79 -20.03
CA ALA A 111 4.72 -20.01 -21.35
C ALA A 111 5.19 -18.96 -22.36
N LEU A 112 5.17 -17.68 -21.98
CA LEU A 112 5.64 -16.57 -22.81
C LEU A 112 7.13 -16.70 -23.15
N LYS A 113 7.96 -17.17 -22.20
CA LYS A 113 9.38 -17.43 -22.47
C LYS A 113 9.58 -18.53 -23.51
N GLN A 114 8.82 -19.62 -23.41
CA GLN A 114 8.87 -20.71 -24.40
C GLN A 114 8.42 -20.22 -25.78
N GLU A 115 7.35 -19.43 -25.85
CA GLU A 115 6.90 -18.83 -27.11
C GLU A 115 7.97 -17.91 -27.72
N CYS A 116 8.61 -17.07 -26.89
CA CYS A 116 9.69 -16.19 -27.32
C CYS A 116 10.89 -16.98 -27.87
N GLU A 117 11.26 -18.11 -27.25
CA GLU A 117 12.33 -18.99 -27.75
C GLU A 117 11.97 -19.62 -29.10
N LEU A 118 10.74 -20.10 -29.25
CA LEU A 118 10.25 -20.66 -30.52
C LEU A 118 10.27 -19.60 -31.63
N LEU A 119 9.77 -18.40 -31.36
CA LEU A 119 9.78 -17.29 -32.31
C LEU A 119 11.21 -16.87 -32.68
N ARG A 120 12.12 -16.80 -31.70
CA ARG A 120 13.54 -16.52 -31.96
C ARG A 120 14.16 -17.58 -32.87
N GLY A 121 13.86 -18.87 -32.66
CA GLY A 121 14.33 -19.95 -33.54
C GLY A 121 13.77 -19.84 -34.97
N ARG A 122 12.47 -19.56 -35.12
CA ARG A 122 11.83 -19.34 -36.43
C ARG A 122 12.44 -18.15 -37.17
N LEU A 123 12.66 -17.04 -36.45
CA LEU A 123 13.29 -15.84 -37.00
C LEU A 123 14.70 -16.15 -37.49
N PHE A 124 15.50 -16.87 -36.69
CA PHE A 124 16.84 -17.28 -37.08
C PHE A 124 16.84 -18.07 -38.40
N LEU A 125 15.96 -19.05 -38.55
CA LEU A 125 15.84 -19.85 -39.78
C LEU A 125 15.42 -19.00 -40.99
N LEU A 126 14.51 -18.04 -40.80
CA LEU A 126 14.10 -17.12 -41.85
C LEU A 126 15.27 -16.22 -42.30
N MET A 127 16.02 -15.65 -41.36
CA MET A 127 17.19 -14.83 -41.68
C MET A 127 18.26 -15.64 -42.39
N GLN A 128 18.50 -16.90 -41.98
CA GLN A 128 19.47 -17.76 -42.63
C GLN A 128 19.11 -18.05 -44.09
N ARG A 129 17.84 -18.32 -44.38
CA ARG A 129 17.38 -18.51 -45.77
C ARG A 129 17.58 -17.25 -46.61
N HIS A 130 17.23 -16.09 -46.06
CA HIS A 130 17.38 -14.81 -46.78
C HIS A 130 18.84 -14.40 -46.96
N SER A 131 19.77 -14.91 -46.14
CA SER A 131 21.22 -14.70 -46.31
C SER A 131 21.89 -15.64 -47.31
N MET A 132 21.18 -16.68 -47.77
CA MET A 132 21.68 -17.70 -48.71
C MET A 132 21.11 -17.53 -50.13
N GLU A 133 20.22 -16.56 -50.33
CA GLU A 133 19.74 -16.05 -51.63
C GLU A 133 20.54 -14.81 -52.03
#